data_AF-A0A7S1A865-F1
#
_entry.id   AF-A0A7S1A865-F1
#
_cell.length_a   1.000
_cell.length_b   1.000
_cell.length_c   1.000
_cell.angle_alpha   90.00
_cell.angle_beta   90.00
_cell.angle_gamma   90.00
#
_symmetry.space_group_name_H-M   'P 1'
#
loop_
_entity.id
_entity.type
_entity.pdbx_description
1 polymer ?
#
loop_
_entity_poly.entity_id
_entity_poly.type
_entity_poly.pdbx_seq_one_letter_code
_entity_poly.pdbx_strand_id
1 'polypeptide(L)'
;VREHAHDLLEFLIFDSVSVPLMKYAYRRACHGDPYTLRGTARSPGIRDGCWLPPHCDELASALEVVITHRLERTPELLTKMFGAQALKEDVPFHTVIVGALIPLLDFDEFLPTVVPGLVASMGQFRHSSDNWVRAAVARYLESMSSTQAHRFCDEIVGGLERCLTGGSDAARFLEPFLNCTAFLLDSGCCPQELAPLLFEKVEKVVWRDLSNLTLISAAIPVLVGLLQWPRIRRSILTLLLRLLGHGFPRLRVAVAQALYLRFLEDGDFDIGDEPGGSAIPAD
;
A
#
# COMPACT_ATOMS: atom_id res chain seq x y z
N VAL A 1 10.63 17.25 -9.93
CA VAL A 1 9.28 17.32 -9.32
C VAL A 1 8.92 15.98 -8.68
N ARG A 2 8.87 14.86 -9.43
CA ARG A 2 8.63 13.50 -8.88
C ARG A 2 9.62 13.08 -7.78
N GLU A 3 10.94 13.28 -7.97
CA GLU A 3 11.94 12.98 -6.94
C GLU A 3 11.78 13.85 -5.68
N HIS A 4 11.40 15.11 -5.82
CA HIS A 4 11.26 16.04 -4.69
C HIS A 4 10.02 15.81 -3.83
N ALA A 5 8.92 15.35 -4.43
CA ALA A 5 7.75 14.90 -3.68
C ALA A 5 8.04 13.56 -2.96
N HIS A 6 8.88 12.71 -3.57
CA HIS A 6 9.29 11.43 -3.02
C HIS A 6 10.14 11.57 -1.76
N ASP A 7 11.17 12.40 -1.80
CA ASP A 7 12.00 12.67 -0.63
C ASP A 7 11.18 13.32 0.51
N LEU A 8 10.22 14.19 0.18
CA LEU A 8 9.31 14.81 1.16
C LEU A 8 8.38 13.77 1.80
N LEU A 9 7.76 12.89 1.01
CA LEU A 9 6.83 11.88 1.51
C LEU A 9 7.54 10.76 2.26
N GLU A 10 8.71 10.32 1.78
CA GLU A 10 9.60 9.41 2.50
C GLU A 10 10.00 10.03 3.86
N PHE A 11 10.42 11.29 3.87
CA PHE A 11 10.77 11.99 5.11
C PHE A 11 9.60 12.15 6.08
N LEU A 12 8.40 12.49 5.59
CA LEU A 12 7.19 12.65 6.39
C LEU A 12 6.70 11.33 7.02
N ILE A 13 6.89 10.23 6.30
CA ILE A 13 6.38 8.91 6.69
C ILE A 13 7.37 8.18 7.59
N PHE A 14 8.68 8.38 7.37
CA PHE A 14 9.73 7.64 8.09
C PHE A 14 10.44 8.43 9.19
N ASP A 15 10.37 9.77 9.23
CA ASP A 15 11.12 10.57 10.21
C ASP A 15 10.19 11.47 11.05
N SER A 16 10.08 11.16 12.35
CA SER A 16 9.15 11.82 13.29
C SER A 16 9.56 13.25 13.72
N VAL A 17 10.56 13.85 13.05
CA VAL A 17 11.28 15.01 13.61
C VAL A 17 11.00 16.33 12.88
N SER A 18 10.31 17.21 13.61
CA SER A 18 10.22 18.68 13.51
C SER A 18 9.39 19.36 12.38
N VAL A 19 8.47 20.24 12.81
CA VAL A 19 7.65 21.16 11.97
C VAL A 19 8.49 22.06 11.03
N PRO A 20 9.70 22.54 11.39
CA PRO A 20 10.55 23.30 10.49
C PRO A 20 10.98 22.53 9.24
N LEU A 21 11.18 21.21 9.35
CA LEU A 21 11.56 20.35 8.22
C LEU A 21 10.39 20.07 7.27
N MET A 22 9.16 20.01 7.78
CA MET A 22 7.94 19.94 6.96
C MET A 22 7.73 21.23 6.16
N LYS A 23 7.92 22.40 6.77
CA LYS A 23 7.88 23.71 6.07
C LYS A 23 8.99 23.83 5.03
N TYR A 24 10.16 23.26 5.31
CA TYR A 24 11.29 23.23 4.39
C TYR A 24 11.00 22.36 3.16
N ALA A 25 10.45 21.17 3.37
CA ALA A 25 10.17 20.24 2.29
C ALA A 25 8.91 20.66 1.48
N TYR A 26 7.93 21.34 2.09
CA TYR A 26 6.90 22.10 1.39
C TYR A 26 7.49 23.16 0.44
N ARG A 27 8.41 24.00 0.94
CA ARG A 27 9.05 25.04 0.11
C ARG A 27 9.91 24.45 -1.00
N ARG A 28 10.56 23.31 -0.77
CA ARG A 28 11.34 22.60 -1.80
C ARG A 28 10.44 22.00 -2.89
N ALA A 29 9.31 21.41 -2.51
CA ALA A 29 8.35 20.82 -3.45
C ALA A 29 7.59 21.88 -4.26
N CYS A 30 7.17 22.98 -3.62
CA CYS A 30 6.36 24.02 -4.23
C CYS A 30 7.19 25.15 -4.88
N HIS A 31 8.40 25.43 -4.41
CA HIS A 31 9.19 26.57 -4.89
C HIS A 31 10.54 26.17 -5.49
N GLY A 32 10.88 24.88 -5.57
CA GLY A 32 12.10 24.41 -6.24
C GLY A 32 13.42 24.89 -5.60
N ASP A 33 13.39 25.29 -4.34
CA ASP A 33 14.54 25.95 -3.70
C ASP A 33 15.73 24.98 -3.49
N PRO A 34 16.97 25.37 -3.89
CA PRO A 34 18.19 24.57 -3.73
C PRO A 34 18.80 24.76 -2.33
N TYR A 35 18.09 24.39 -1.26
CA TYR A 35 18.68 24.42 0.08
C TYR A 35 19.30 23.07 0.44
N THR A 36 20.39 23.09 1.22
CA THR A 36 20.91 21.94 1.97
C THR A 36 20.55 22.10 3.45
N LEU A 37 20.39 20.98 4.17
CA LEU A 37 19.98 20.91 5.59
C LEU A 37 20.85 21.74 6.57
N ARG A 38 22.01 22.26 6.15
CA ARG A 38 22.87 23.15 6.96
C ARG A 38 22.56 24.65 6.84
N GLY A 39 21.65 25.07 5.96
CA GLY A 39 21.43 26.47 5.61
C GLY A 39 20.18 27.14 6.21
N THR A 40 19.71 26.75 7.39
CA THR A 40 18.45 27.24 7.99
C THR A 40 18.47 28.69 8.48
N ALA A 41 19.43 29.51 8.06
CA ALA A 41 19.46 30.93 8.39
C ALA A 41 19.72 31.77 7.13
N ARG A 42 18.66 32.45 6.69
CA ARG A 42 18.62 33.57 5.72
C ARG A 42 18.63 33.19 4.23
N SER A 43 17.47 33.37 3.59
CA SER A 43 17.42 34.20 2.39
C SER A 43 16.03 34.84 2.24
N PRO A 44 15.93 36.17 2.17
CA PRO A 44 14.76 36.88 1.63
C PRO A 44 14.94 36.97 0.10
N GLY A 45 14.01 36.39 -0.65
CA GLY A 45 13.98 36.51 -2.11
C GLY A 45 13.63 35.20 -2.80
N ILE A 46 12.34 34.84 -2.76
CA ILE A 46 11.78 33.87 -3.72
C ILE A 46 11.72 34.61 -5.06
N ARG A 47 12.44 34.11 -6.06
CA ARG A 47 12.35 34.62 -7.44
C ARG A 47 11.05 34.13 -8.06
N ASP A 48 10.27 35.06 -8.61
CA ASP A 48 9.18 34.78 -9.53
C ASP A 48 9.70 33.90 -10.68
N GLY A 49 9.24 32.66 -10.80
CA GLY A 49 9.58 31.79 -11.93
C GLY A 49 9.70 30.29 -11.63
N CYS A 50 9.62 29.86 -10.38
CA CYS A 50 9.55 28.43 -10.07
C CYS A 50 8.13 27.92 -10.41
N TRP A 51 8.01 27.14 -11.48
CA TRP A 51 6.75 26.48 -11.86
C TRP A 51 6.30 25.59 -10.71
N LEU A 52 5.24 26.00 -10.03
CA LEU A 52 4.56 25.18 -9.04
C LEU A 52 4.08 23.90 -9.73
N PRO A 53 4.27 22.71 -9.13
CA PRO A 53 3.65 21.49 -9.64
C PRO A 53 2.13 21.70 -9.78
N PRO A 54 1.48 21.05 -10.76
CA PRO A 54 0.01 21.00 -10.76
C PRO A 54 -0.47 20.48 -9.39
N HIS A 55 -1.57 21.03 -8.88
CA HIS A 55 -2.17 20.65 -7.59
C HIS A 55 -1.27 20.93 -6.36
N CYS A 56 -0.32 21.88 -6.45
CA CYS A 56 0.49 22.31 -5.31
C CYS A 56 -0.32 22.81 -4.11
N ASP A 57 -1.48 23.41 -4.36
CA ASP A 57 -2.37 23.94 -3.31
C ASP A 57 -3.02 22.82 -2.49
N GLU A 58 -3.23 21.65 -3.09
CA GLU A 58 -3.74 20.46 -2.41
C GLU A 58 -2.67 19.86 -1.50
N LEU A 59 -1.42 19.79 -2.00
CA LEU A 59 -0.28 19.39 -1.16
C LEU A 59 -0.06 20.39 -0.01
N ALA A 60 -0.21 21.69 -0.27
CA ALA A 60 -0.15 22.73 0.76
C ALA A 60 -1.20 22.51 1.85
N SER A 61 -2.45 22.28 1.43
CA SER A 61 -3.58 22.07 2.33
C SER A 61 -3.40 20.80 3.17
N ALA A 62 -2.93 19.71 2.56
CA ALA A 62 -2.60 18.47 3.25
C ALA A 62 -1.53 18.69 4.34
N LEU A 63 -0.47 19.44 4.01
CA LEU A 63 0.61 19.73 4.96
C LEU A 63 0.19 20.71 6.06
N GLU A 64 -0.70 21.65 5.75
CA GLU A 64 -1.28 22.55 6.74
C GLU A 64 -2.07 21.77 7.79
N VAL A 65 -2.89 20.80 7.39
CA VAL A 65 -3.61 19.90 8.32
C VAL A 65 -2.63 19.20 9.28
N VAL A 66 -1.54 18.66 8.74
CA VAL A 66 -0.52 17.97 9.55
C VAL A 66 0.20 18.92 10.51
N ILE A 67 0.54 20.13 10.05
CA ILE A 67 1.21 21.15 10.87
C ILE A 67 0.27 21.64 11.98
N THR A 68 -0.98 21.98 11.65
CA THR A 68 -1.98 22.46 12.60
C THR A 68 -2.30 21.41 13.65
N HIS A 69 -2.44 20.13 13.26
CA HIS A 69 -2.64 19.07 14.24
C HIS A 69 -1.45 18.93 15.20
N ARG A 70 -0.21 19.08 14.72
CA ARG A 70 0.99 19.03 15.56
C ARG A 70 1.11 20.20 16.54
N LEU A 71 0.63 21.37 16.15
CA LEU A 71 0.72 22.59 16.96
C LEU A 71 -0.45 22.76 17.92
N GLU A 72 -1.67 22.38 17.50
CA GLU A 72 -2.91 22.78 18.18
C GLU A 72 -3.79 21.58 18.59
N ARG A 73 -3.50 20.35 18.11
CA ARG A 73 -4.31 19.13 18.34
C ARG A 73 -5.81 19.40 18.25
N THR A 74 -6.29 19.78 17.06
CA THR A 74 -7.70 20.13 16.85
C THR A 74 -8.61 18.89 16.73
N PRO A 75 -9.57 18.69 17.64
CA PRO A 75 -10.47 17.53 17.66
C PRO A 75 -11.42 17.47 16.44
N GLU A 76 -11.76 18.61 15.86
CA GLU A 76 -12.61 18.72 14.67
C GLU A 76 -11.95 18.11 13.42
N LEU A 77 -10.64 18.32 13.24
CA LEU A 77 -9.86 17.71 12.15
C LEU A 77 -9.81 16.19 12.29
N LEU A 78 -9.53 15.69 13.50
CA LEU A 78 -9.52 14.25 13.77
C LEU A 78 -10.88 13.60 13.50
N THR A 79 -11.97 14.28 13.86
CA THR A 79 -13.33 13.79 13.62
C THR A 79 -13.64 13.74 12.12
N LYS A 80 -13.21 14.74 11.34
CA LYS A 80 -13.40 14.76 9.89
C LYS A 80 -12.62 13.63 9.20
N MET A 81 -11.40 13.35 9.64
CA MET A 81 -10.50 12.37 8.99
C MET A 81 -10.77 10.93 9.44
N PHE A 82 -11.07 10.73 10.72
CA PHE A 82 -11.14 9.41 11.35
C PHE A 82 -12.47 9.13 12.07
N GLY A 83 -13.43 10.06 11.99
CA GLY A 83 -14.78 9.89 12.56
C GLY A 83 -14.83 10.15 14.07
N ALA A 84 -16.01 10.03 14.68
CA ALA A 84 -16.24 10.34 16.09
C ALA A 84 -15.44 9.46 17.08
N GLN A 85 -14.93 8.32 16.62
CA GLN A 85 -14.12 7.41 17.42
C GLN A 85 -12.73 7.99 17.72
N ALA A 86 -12.23 8.87 16.86
CA ALA A 86 -10.95 9.57 17.01
C ALA A 86 -10.90 10.58 18.16
N LEU A 87 -12.06 10.96 18.71
CA LEU A 87 -12.17 11.83 19.88
C LEU A 87 -12.01 11.09 21.21
N LYS A 88 -12.12 9.75 21.18
CA LYS A 88 -12.09 8.90 22.38
C LYS A 88 -10.74 8.24 22.61
N GLU A 89 -9.85 8.27 21.61
CA GLU A 89 -8.55 7.60 21.61
C GLU A 89 -7.46 8.59 21.16
N ASP A 90 -6.24 8.48 21.71
CA ASP A 90 -5.10 9.32 21.30
C ASP A 90 -4.62 8.84 19.92
N VAL A 91 -5.06 9.52 18.86
CA VAL A 91 -4.72 9.16 17.48
C VAL A 91 -3.23 9.41 17.24
N PRO A 92 -2.45 8.40 16.83
CA PRO A 92 -1.04 8.58 16.53
C PRO A 92 -0.81 9.62 15.43
N PHE A 93 0.25 10.41 15.56
CA PHE A 93 0.59 11.47 14.59
C PHE A 93 0.77 10.95 13.15
N HIS A 94 1.32 9.74 13.00
CA HIS A 94 1.48 9.10 11.67
C HIS A 94 0.14 8.84 10.99
N THR A 95 -0.91 8.49 11.74
CA THR A 95 -2.25 8.29 11.21
C THR A 95 -2.77 9.59 10.61
N VAL A 96 -2.56 10.71 11.29
CA VAL A 96 -2.96 12.05 10.80
C VAL A 96 -2.24 12.40 9.50
N ILE A 97 -0.94 12.07 9.39
CA ILE A 97 -0.19 12.24 8.14
C ILE A 97 -0.85 11.42 7.02
N VAL A 98 -1.11 10.14 7.24
CA VAL A 98 -1.76 9.27 6.25
C VAL A 98 -3.11 9.83 5.83
N GLY A 99 -3.97 10.20 6.79
CA GLY A 99 -5.29 10.76 6.49
C GLY A 99 -5.22 12.06 5.69
N ALA A 100 -4.20 12.90 5.91
CA ALA A 100 -4.03 14.16 5.18
C ALA A 100 -3.51 13.92 3.75
N LEU A 101 -2.77 12.84 3.52
CA LEU A 101 -2.20 12.49 2.23
C LEU A 101 -3.16 11.69 1.34
N ILE A 102 -4.16 11.02 1.91
CA ILE A 102 -5.16 10.24 1.17
C ILE A 102 -5.82 11.02 0.02
N PRO A 103 -6.29 12.27 0.19
CA PRO A 103 -6.88 13.04 -0.90
C PRO A 103 -5.94 13.29 -2.09
N LEU A 104 -4.62 13.24 -1.86
CA LEU A 104 -3.65 13.42 -2.95
C LEU A 104 -3.64 12.25 -3.94
N LEU A 105 -4.22 11.10 -3.57
CA LEU A 105 -4.37 9.95 -4.47
C LEU A 105 -5.33 10.23 -5.64
N ASP A 106 -6.14 11.29 -5.57
CA ASP A 106 -7.00 11.71 -6.68
C ASP A 106 -6.21 12.37 -7.83
N PHE A 107 -4.93 12.69 -7.62
CA PHE A 107 -4.07 13.35 -8.59
C PHE A 107 -2.95 12.42 -9.07
N ASP A 108 -2.87 12.23 -10.39
CA ASP A 108 -1.95 11.29 -11.05
C ASP A 108 -0.47 11.61 -10.78
N GLU A 109 -0.16 12.87 -10.47
CA GLU A 109 1.20 13.32 -10.18
C GLU A 109 1.70 12.85 -8.82
N PHE A 110 0.81 12.67 -7.85
CA PHE A 110 1.15 12.28 -6.47
C PHE A 110 1.01 10.78 -6.24
N LEU A 111 0.17 10.08 -7.01
CA LEU A 111 0.02 8.62 -6.96
C LEU A 111 1.32 7.82 -6.80
N PRO A 112 2.35 7.98 -7.68
CA PRO A 112 3.57 7.17 -7.61
C PRO A 112 4.40 7.42 -6.35
N THR A 113 4.06 8.44 -5.59
CA THR A 113 4.80 8.86 -4.40
C THR A 113 4.03 8.58 -3.12
N VAL A 114 2.74 8.88 -3.12
CA VAL A 114 1.86 8.66 -1.96
C VAL A 114 1.60 7.17 -1.77
N VAL A 115 1.38 6.40 -2.85
CA VAL A 115 1.08 4.97 -2.76
C VAL A 115 2.20 4.18 -2.06
N PRO A 116 3.49 4.25 -2.47
CA PRO A 116 4.55 3.54 -1.76
C PRO A 116 4.68 3.95 -0.29
N GLY A 117 4.49 5.24 0.01
CA GLY A 117 4.52 5.77 1.36
C GLY A 117 3.39 5.20 2.24
N LEU A 118 2.17 5.16 1.71
CA LEU A 118 1.02 4.55 2.38
C LEU A 118 1.24 3.06 2.58
N VAL A 119 1.74 2.35 1.57
CA VAL A 119 2.05 0.91 1.64
C VAL A 119 3.08 0.63 2.73
N ALA A 120 4.15 1.41 2.79
CA ALA A 120 5.16 1.25 3.83
C ALA A 120 4.59 1.55 5.22
N SER A 121 3.73 2.57 5.33
CA SER A 121 3.01 2.88 6.56
C SER A 121 2.06 1.76 6.98
N MET A 122 1.38 1.11 6.03
CA MET A 122 0.47 -0.02 6.32
C MET A 122 1.23 -1.32 6.66
N GLY A 123 2.42 -1.49 6.09
CA GLY A 123 3.19 -2.73 6.19
C GLY A 123 4.17 -2.80 7.36
N GLN A 124 4.57 -1.66 7.95
CA GLN A 124 5.57 -1.63 9.03
C GLN A 124 5.01 -1.87 10.44
N PHE A 125 3.70 -1.74 10.65
CA PHE A 125 3.11 -1.85 11.98
C PHE A 125 2.33 -3.17 12.10
N ARG A 126 2.57 -3.86 13.23
CA ARG A 126 1.94 -5.14 13.63
C ARG A 126 1.17 -4.98 14.96
N HIS A 127 0.80 -3.75 15.32
CA HIS A 127 0.26 -3.36 16.63
C HIS A 127 -0.96 -2.45 16.48
N SER A 128 -1.73 -2.22 17.56
CA SER A 128 -3.07 -1.57 17.58
C SER A 128 -3.27 -0.27 16.76
N SER A 129 -2.20 0.44 16.39
CA SER A 129 -2.23 1.55 15.40
C SER A 129 -2.61 1.13 13.98
N ASP A 130 -2.46 -0.16 13.62
CA ASP A 130 -2.80 -0.74 12.32
C ASP A 130 -4.28 -0.50 11.96
N ASN A 131 -5.15 -0.49 12.96
CA ASN A 131 -6.58 -0.31 12.75
C ASN A 131 -6.89 1.07 12.19
N TRP A 132 -6.17 2.11 12.58
CA TRP A 132 -6.50 3.48 12.17
C TRP A 132 -6.06 3.78 10.74
N VAL A 133 -4.85 3.37 10.37
CA VAL A 133 -4.33 3.55 9.01
C VAL A 133 -5.13 2.68 8.04
N ARG A 134 -5.37 1.40 8.37
CA ARG A 134 -6.21 0.52 7.54
C ARG A 134 -7.64 1.01 7.46
N ALA A 135 -8.24 1.52 8.55
CA ALA A 135 -9.59 2.08 8.50
C ALA A 135 -9.67 3.36 7.66
N ALA A 136 -8.66 4.23 7.73
CA ALA A 136 -8.62 5.45 6.91
C ALA A 136 -8.52 5.09 5.42
N VAL A 137 -7.64 4.15 5.08
CA VAL A 137 -7.51 3.64 3.70
C VAL A 137 -8.78 2.91 3.26
N ALA A 138 -9.37 2.05 4.11
CA ALA A 138 -10.62 1.35 3.81
C ALA A 138 -11.75 2.33 3.47
N ARG A 139 -11.96 3.36 4.32
CA ARG A 139 -13.00 4.38 4.06
C ARG A 139 -12.77 5.14 2.77
N TYR A 140 -11.51 5.42 2.45
CA TYR A 140 -11.18 6.06 1.19
C TYR A 140 -11.48 5.14 0.00
N LEU A 141 -11.09 3.87 0.07
CA LEU A 141 -11.38 2.86 -0.95
C LEU A 141 -12.89 2.66 -1.15
N GLU A 142 -13.69 2.65 -0.07
CA GLU A 142 -15.16 2.60 -0.14
C GLU A 142 -15.76 3.80 -0.88
N SER A 143 -15.11 4.96 -0.82
CA SER A 143 -15.54 6.19 -1.50
C SER A 143 -14.99 6.34 -2.93
N MET A 144 -14.07 5.47 -3.36
CA MET A 144 -13.43 5.57 -4.67
C MET A 144 -14.39 5.19 -5.81
N SER A 145 -14.23 5.88 -6.94
CA SER A 145 -14.74 5.37 -8.21
C SER A 145 -13.94 4.15 -8.69
N SER A 146 -14.56 3.32 -9.53
CA SER A 146 -13.89 2.15 -10.13
C SER A 146 -12.59 2.52 -10.86
N THR A 147 -12.55 3.70 -11.49
CA THR A 147 -11.38 4.22 -12.19
C THR A 147 -10.23 4.56 -11.22
N GLN A 148 -10.52 5.18 -10.08
CA GLN A 148 -9.52 5.50 -9.05
C GLN A 148 -8.97 4.22 -8.40
N ALA A 149 -9.84 3.26 -8.08
CA ALA A 149 -9.43 1.96 -7.54
C ALA A 149 -8.50 1.21 -8.51
N HIS A 150 -8.78 1.27 -9.81
CA HIS A 150 -7.93 0.68 -10.84
C HIS A 150 -6.54 1.33 -10.87
N ARG A 151 -6.46 2.67 -10.89
CA ARG A 151 -5.19 3.41 -10.89
C ARG A 151 -4.36 3.14 -9.63
N PHE A 152 -5.01 3.10 -8.47
CA PHE A 152 -4.35 2.78 -7.21
C PHE A 152 -3.76 1.37 -7.25
N CYS A 153 -4.53 0.38 -7.69
CA CYS A 153 -4.06 -1.00 -7.80
C CYS A 153 -2.95 -1.17 -8.86
N ASP A 154 -3.03 -0.44 -9.98
CA ASP A 154 -1.95 -0.40 -10.97
C ASP A 154 -0.64 0.11 -10.37
N GLU A 155 -0.69 1.14 -9.53
CA GLU A 155 0.50 1.67 -8.87
C GLU A 155 1.06 0.69 -7.82
N ILE A 156 0.20 -0.11 -7.17
CA ILE A 156 0.64 -1.22 -6.30
C ILE A 156 1.38 -2.29 -7.11
N VAL A 157 0.83 -2.69 -8.26
CA VAL A 157 1.49 -3.65 -9.18
C VAL A 157 2.83 -3.09 -9.68
N GLY A 158 2.86 -1.82 -10.07
CA GLY A 158 4.09 -1.13 -10.48
C GLY A 158 5.11 -1.04 -9.34
N GLY A 159 4.66 -0.82 -8.10
CA GLY A 159 5.48 -0.85 -6.90
C GLY A 159 6.12 -2.21 -6.64
N LEU A 160 5.34 -3.29 -6.76
CA LEU A 160 5.84 -4.66 -6.67
C LEU A 160 6.90 -4.95 -7.74
N GLU A 161 6.67 -4.54 -8.99
CA GLU A 161 7.65 -4.70 -10.07
C GLU A 161 8.96 -3.96 -9.74
N ARG A 162 8.89 -2.70 -9.31
CA ARG A 162 10.07 -1.91 -8.90
C ARG A 162 10.84 -2.58 -7.77
N CYS A 163 10.16 -3.21 -6.81
CA CYS A 163 10.80 -3.94 -5.72
C CYS A 163 11.43 -5.27 -6.16
N LEU A 164 10.84 -5.92 -7.17
CA LEU A 164 11.34 -7.15 -7.76
C LEU A 164 12.59 -6.92 -8.63
N THR A 165 12.59 -5.85 -9.43
CA THR A 165 13.69 -5.51 -10.34
C THR A 165 14.76 -4.63 -9.68
N GLY A 166 14.44 -4.01 -8.54
CA GLY A 166 15.34 -3.13 -7.80
C GLY A 166 16.42 -3.88 -7.01
N GLY A 167 17.37 -3.10 -6.49
CA GLY A 167 18.44 -3.60 -5.60
C GLY A 167 17.93 -4.03 -4.21
N SER A 168 18.87 -4.35 -3.31
CA SER A 168 18.58 -4.77 -1.93
C SER A 168 17.66 -3.80 -1.17
N ASP A 169 17.83 -2.50 -1.40
CA ASP A 169 17.10 -1.45 -0.70
C ASP A 169 15.63 -1.36 -1.15
N ALA A 170 15.31 -1.81 -2.37
CA ALA A 170 13.93 -1.89 -2.84
C ALA A 170 13.25 -3.17 -2.33
N ALA A 171 14.01 -4.26 -2.16
CA ALA A 171 13.48 -5.55 -1.72
C ALA A 171 12.88 -5.50 -0.30
N ARG A 172 13.35 -4.58 0.56
CA ARG A 172 12.79 -4.37 1.91
C ARG A 172 11.31 -3.97 1.93
N PHE A 173 10.81 -3.44 0.81
CA PHE A 173 9.42 -3.02 0.68
C PHE A 173 8.50 -4.12 0.16
N LEU A 174 9.03 -5.28 -0.29
CA LEU A 174 8.20 -6.36 -0.83
C LEU A 174 7.16 -6.87 0.18
N GLU A 175 7.54 -7.11 1.44
CA GLU A 175 6.60 -7.54 2.49
C GLU A 175 5.48 -6.51 2.72
N PRO A 176 5.77 -5.20 2.91
CA PRO A 176 4.74 -4.17 2.95
C PRO A 176 3.79 -4.16 1.76
N PHE A 177 4.31 -4.27 0.52
CA PHE A 177 3.49 -4.32 -0.68
C PHE A 177 2.58 -5.56 -0.71
N LEU A 178 3.07 -6.73 -0.31
CA LEU A 178 2.26 -7.95 -0.23
C LEU A 178 1.15 -7.82 0.83
N ASN A 179 1.47 -7.31 2.01
CA ASN A 179 0.49 -7.11 3.07
C ASN A 179 -0.61 -6.11 2.67
N CYS A 180 -0.23 -5.02 1.99
CA CYS A 180 -1.19 -4.07 1.43
C CYS A 180 -2.05 -4.72 0.33
N THR A 181 -1.44 -5.49 -0.57
CA THR A 181 -2.17 -6.21 -1.63
C THR A 181 -3.19 -7.19 -1.05
N ALA A 182 -2.82 -7.95 -0.02
CA ALA A 182 -3.74 -8.86 0.67
C ALA A 182 -4.94 -8.10 1.26
N PHE A 183 -4.68 -6.98 1.93
CA PHE A 183 -5.74 -6.12 2.47
C PHE A 183 -6.70 -5.60 1.37
N LEU A 184 -6.19 -5.22 0.20
CA LEU A 184 -7.02 -4.77 -0.92
C LEU A 184 -7.88 -5.89 -1.51
N LEU A 185 -7.35 -7.11 -1.56
CA LEU A 185 -8.06 -8.30 -2.02
C LEU A 185 -9.19 -8.67 -1.05
N ASP A 186 -8.89 -8.69 0.25
CA ASP A 186 -9.87 -8.99 1.30
C ASP A 186 -10.99 -7.93 1.35
N SER A 187 -10.66 -6.68 1.03
CA SER A 187 -11.62 -5.57 0.98
C SER A 187 -12.43 -5.53 -0.32
N GLY A 188 -12.19 -6.44 -1.28
CA GLY A 188 -12.88 -6.46 -2.58
C GLY A 188 -12.61 -5.25 -3.48
N CYS A 189 -11.53 -4.51 -3.20
CA CYS A 189 -11.20 -3.26 -3.89
C CYS A 189 -10.30 -3.47 -5.11
N CYS A 190 -9.76 -4.67 -5.28
CA CYS A 190 -8.86 -5.00 -6.37
C CYS A 190 -9.64 -5.42 -7.64
N PRO A 191 -9.39 -4.81 -8.80
CA PRO A 191 -10.07 -5.15 -10.04
C PRO A 191 -9.58 -6.51 -10.59
N GLN A 192 -10.51 -7.30 -11.13
CA GLN A 192 -10.23 -8.66 -11.63
C GLN A 192 -9.23 -8.67 -12.80
N GLU A 193 -9.16 -7.60 -13.59
CA GLU A 193 -8.27 -7.46 -14.74
C GLU A 193 -6.79 -7.53 -14.33
N LEU A 194 -6.46 -7.10 -13.11
CA LEU A 194 -5.10 -7.11 -12.58
C LEU A 194 -4.69 -8.45 -11.96
N ALA A 195 -5.64 -9.37 -11.76
CA ALA A 195 -5.41 -10.65 -11.14
C ALA A 195 -4.25 -11.46 -11.78
N PRO A 196 -4.15 -11.59 -13.12
CA PRO A 196 -3.05 -12.33 -13.74
C PRO A 196 -1.69 -11.67 -13.52
N LEU A 197 -1.62 -10.34 -13.56
CA LEU A 197 -0.40 -9.58 -13.34
C LEU A 197 0.06 -9.71 -11.88
N LEU A 198 -0.86 -9.57 -10.93
CA LEU A 198 -0.57 -9.76 -9.50
C LEU A 198 -0.07 -11.18 -9.23
N PHE A 199 -0.72 -12.20 -9.79
CA PHE A 199 -0.28 -13.58 -9.66
C PHE A 199 1.16 -13.77 -10.16
N GLU A 200 1.49 -13.25 -11.35
CA GLU A 200 2.85 -13.32 -11.91
C GLU A 200 3.88 -12.68 -10.97
N LYS A 201 3.58 -11.50 -10.39
CA LYS A 201 4.50 -10.81 -9.48
C LYS A 201 4.69 -11.58 -8.18
N VAL A 202 3.59 -12.06 -7.59
CA VAL A 202 3.63 -12.82 -6.33
C VAL A 202 4.34 -14.16 -6.53
N GLU A 203 4.11 -14.83 -7.66
CA GLU A 203 4.84 -16.04 -8.03
C GLU A 203 6.35 -15.80 -8.12
N LYS A 204 6.77 -14.70 -8.78
CA LYS A 204 8.18 -14.29 -8.83
C LYS A 204 8.76 -14.03 -7.44
N VAL A 205 8.00 -13.39 -6.54
CA VAL A 205 8.41 -13.17 -5.15
C VAL A 205 8.69 -14.51 -4.46
N VAL A 206 7.77 -15.47 -4.56
CA VAL A 206 7.88 -16.77 -3.91
C VAL A 206 9.09 -17.56 -4.42
N TRP A 207 9.31 -17.59 -5.74
CA TRP A 207 10.40 -18.37 -6.33
C TRP A 207 11.78 -17.70 -6.24
N ARG A 208 11.84 -16.39 -6.00
CA ARG A 208 13.11 -15.65 -5.90
C ARG A 208 13.98 -16.14 -4.75
N ASP A 209 13.39 -16.37 -3.58
CA ASP A 209 14.10 -16.83 -2.39
C ASP A 209 13.21 -17.73 -1.53
N LEU A 210 13.29 -19.04 -1.82
CA LEU A 210 12.55 -20.08 -1.09
C LEU A 210 12.98 -20.22 0.39
N SER A 211 14.10 -19.60 0.78
CA SER A 211 14.56 -19.59 2.17
C SER A 211 13.96 -18.44 2.99
N ASN A 212 13.42 -17.41 2.33
CA ASN A 212 12.82 -16.25 2.98
C ASN A 212 11.37 -16.54 3.41
N LEU A 213 11.23 -17.25 4.52
CA LEU A 213 9.94 -17.66 5.06
C LEU A 213 9.02 -16.48 5.39
N THR A 214 9.57 -15.33 5.79
CA THR A 214 8.77 -14.14 6.10
C THR A 214 8.07 -13.63 4.85
N LEU A 215 8.80 -13.52 3.75
CA LEU A 215 8.29 -13.02 2.48
C LEU A 215 7.27 -13.98 1.86
N ILE A 216 7.55 -15.28 1.89
CA ILE A 216 6.60 -16.30 1.42
C ILE A 216 5.33 -16.28 2.28
N SER A 217 5.46 -16.12 3.61
CA SER A 217 4.30 -16.02 4.50
C SER A 217 3.43 -14.80 4.19
N ALA A 218 4.02 -13.66 3.83
CA ALA A 218 3.29 -12.47 3.39
C ALA A 218 2.62 -12.65 2.00
N ALA A 219 3.18 -13.50 1.15
CA ALA A 219 2.59 -13.83 -0.17
C ALA A 219 1.36 -14.75 -0.07
N ILE A 220 1.24 -15.59 0.98
CA ILE A 220 0.14 -16.55 1.12
C ILE A 220 -1.24 -15.87 1.15
N PRO A 221 -1.49 -14.85 1.99
CA PRO A 221 -2.78 -14.15 1.99
C PRO A 221 -3.14 -13.55 0.63
N VAL A 222 -2.15 -13.04 -0.11
CA VAL A 222 -2.36 -12.55 -1.47
C VAL A 222 -2.82 -13.69 -2.38
N LEU A 223 -2.10 -14.81 -2.40
CA LEU A 223 -2.47 -15.99 -3.20
C LEU A 223 -3.89 -16.49 -2.86
N VAL A 224 -4.24 -16.54 -1.56
CA VAL A 224 -5.58 -16.94 -1.13
C VAL A 224 -6.64 -15.94 -1.60
N GLY A 225 -6.42 -14.63 -1.45
CA GLY A 225 -7.33 -13.59 -1.94
C GLY A 225 -7.53 -13.66 -3.45
N LEU A 226 -6.51 -14.04 -4.22
CA LEU A 226 -6.61 -14.21 -5.68
C LEU A 226 -7.49 -15.42 -6.09
N LEU A 227 -7.79 -16.38 -5.20
CA LEU A 227 -8.62 -17.57 -5.51
C LEU A 227 -10.07 -17.23 -5.90
N GLN A 228 -10.54 -16.04 -5.48
CA GLN A 228 -11.86 -15.54 -5.83
C GLN A 228 -12.07 -15.46 -7.35
N TRP A 229 -10.99 -15.34 -8.14
CA TRP A 229 -11.06 -15.22 -9.59
C TRP A 229 -10.81 -16.54 -10.33
N PRO A 230 -11.80 -17.07 -11.08
CA PRO A 230 -11.70 -18.39 -11.73
C PRO A 230 -10.51 -18.53 -12.68
N ARG A 231 -10.19 -17.47 -13.44
CA ARG A 231 -9.18 -17.49 -14.52
C ARG A 231 -7.79 -17.92 -14.08
N ILE A 232 -7.40 -17.62 -12.84
CA ILE A 232 -6.07 -17.93 -12.29
C ILE A 232 -6.11 -18.95 -11.15
N ARG A 233 -7.31 -19.38 -10.74
CA ARG A 233 -7.55 -20.24 -9.57
C ARG A 233 -6.71 -21.51 -9.62
N ARG A 234 -6.67 -22.21 -10.76
CA ARG A 234 -5.91 -23.46 -10.91
C ARG A 234 -4.40 -23.26 -10.72
N SER A 235 -3.85 -22.18 -11.26
CA SER A 235 -2.42 -21.84 -11.12
C SER A 235 -2.07 -21.51 -9.67
N ILE A 236 -2.93 -20.73 -9.00
CA ILE A 236 -2.78 -20.40 -7.58
C ILE A 236 -2.83 -21.66 -6.71
N LEU A 237 -3.85 -22.50 -6.89
CA LEU A 237 -3.99 -23.75 -6.13
C LEU A 237 -2.77 -24.65 -6.34
N THR A 238 -2.24 -24.72 -7.56
CA THR A 238 -1.01 -25.47 -7.85
C THR A 238 0.17 -24.92 -7.05
N LEU A 239 0.35 -23.60 -6.99
CA LEU A 239 1.41 -22.96 -6.21
C LEU A 239 1.22 -23.21 -4.70
N LEU A 240 0.01 -23.02 -4.17
CA LEU A 240 -0.31 -23.26 -2.76
C LEU A 240 -0.08 -24.72 -2.37
N LEU A 241 -0.46 -25.69 -3.21
CA LEU A 241 -0.19 -27.11 -2.97
C LEU A 241 1.32 -27.43 -2.96
N ARG A 242 2.11 -26.78 -3.82
CA ARG A 242 3.58 -26.89 -3.77
C ARG A 242 4.13 -26.34 -2.45
N LEU A 243 3.62 -25.20 -1.97
CA LEU A 243 4.01 -24.62 -0.69
C LEU A 243 3.57 -25.48 0.51
N LEU A 244 2.44 -26.18 0.41
CA LEU A 244 1.99 -27.17 1.38
C LEU A 244 2.91 -28.40 1.43
N GLY A 245 3.56 -28.74 0.32
CA GLY A 245 4.60 -29.76 0.22
C GLY A 245 5.99 -29.30 0.67
N HIS A 246 6.17 -28.04 1.09
CA HIS A 246 7.49 -27.49 1.37
C HIS A 246 8.17 -28.12 2.59
N GLY A 247 9.50 -28.21 2.58
CA GLY A 247 10.29 -28.80 3.67
C GLY A 247 10.22 -28.06 5.02
N PHE A 248 9.66 -26.84 5.07
CA PHE A 248 9.56 -26.05 6.31
C PHE A 248 8.17 -26.19 6.93
N PRO A 249 8.05 -26.79 8.14
CA PRO A 249 6.74 -27.00 8.79
C PRO A 249 5.93 -25.73 8.98
N ARG A 250 6.58 -24.62 9.32
CA ARG A 250 5.91 -23.31 9.53
C ARG A 250 5.16 -22.84 8.29
N LEU A 251 5.76 -23.02 7.12
CA LEU A 251 5.16 -22.62 5.86
C LEU A 251 3.93 -23.48 5.53
N ARG A 252 4.05 -24.81 5.74
CA ARG A 252 2.92 -25.73 5.55
C ARG A 252 1.73 -25.38 6.44
N VAL A 253 1.99 -25.06 7.70
CA VAL A 253 0.96 -24.63 8.66
C VAL A 253 0.31 -23.32 8.21
N ALA A 254 1.11 -22.32 7.79
CA ALA A 254 0.58 -21.04 7.31
C ALA A 254 -0.35 -21.21 6.09
N VAL A 255 0.06 -22.02 5.10
CA VAL A 255 -0.76 -22.32 3.91
C VAL A 255 -2.04 -23.05 4.31
N ALA A 256 -1.93 -24.08 5.14
CA ALA A 256 -3.09 -24.87 5.57
C ALA A 256 -4.10 -24.01 6.35
N GLN A 257 -3.62 -23.15 7.25
CA GLN A 257 -4.47 -22.23 8.02
C GLN A 257 -5.16 -21.23 7.11
N ALA A 258 -4.42 -20.60 6.18
CA ALA A 258 -4.98 -19.59 5.28
C ALA A 258 -6.04 -20.20 4.34
N LEU A 259 -5.80 -21.40 3.81
CA LEU A 259 -6.80 -22.13 3.03
C LEU A 259 -8.02 -22.48 3.88
N TYR A 260 -7.82 -23.07 5.06
CA TYR A 260 -8.91 -23.52 5.93
C TYR A 260 -9.81 -22.36 6.37
N LEU A 261 -9.23 -21.23 6.79
CA LEU A 261 -10.00 -20.04 7.16
C LEU A 261 -10.83 -19.53 6.00
N ARG A 262 -10.25 -19.45 4.79
CA ARG A 262 -10.98 -19.01 3.60
C ARG A 262 -12.13 -19.97 3.23
N PHE A 263 -11.91 -21.28 3.32
CA PHE A 263 -12.96 -22.27 3.07
C PHE A 263 -14.11 -22.19 4.08
N LEU A 264 -13.83 -21.79 5.32
CA LEU A 264 -14.87 -21.55 6.34
C LEU A 264 -15.66 -20.26 6.08
N GLU A 265 -15.03 -19.23 5.52
CA GLU A 265 -15.65 -17.93 5.26
C GLU A 265 -16.50 -17.92 3.99
N ASP A 266 -16.05 -18.55 2.91
CA ASP A 266 -16.69 -18.44 1.60
C ASP A 266 -17.79 -19.49 1.34
N GLY A 267 -17.82 -20.60 2.09
CA GLY A 267 -18.71 -21.73 1.82
C GLY A 267 -18.34 -22.45 0.51
N ASP A 268 -18.09 -23.75 0.57
CA ASP A 268 -17.71 -24.66 -0.54
C ASP A 268 -17.38 -23.98 -1.88
N PHE A 269 -16.09 -23.76 -2.13
CA PHE A 269 -15.63 -23.36 -3.46
C PHE A 269 -16.06 -24.44 -4.46
N ASP A 270 -17.04 -24.12 -5.31
CA ASP A 270 -17.31 -24.88 -6.51
C ASP A 270 -16.05 -24.82 -7.38
N ILE A 271 -15.25 -25.88 -7.33
CA ILE A 271 -14.25 -26.19 -8.34
C ILE A 271 -15.06 -26.66 -9.54
N GLY A 272 -15.66 -25.72 -10.26
CA GLY A 272 -16.45 -26.02 -11.45
C GLY A 272 -15.63 -26.86 -12.41
N ASP A 273 -16.10 -28.07 -12.68
CA ASP A 273 -15.61 -28.91 -13.77
C ASP A 273 -15.87 -28.15 -15.07
N GLU A 274 -14.83 -27.63 -15.70
CA GLU A 274 -14.93 -27.29 -17.12
C GLU A 274 -15.24 -28.59 -17.88
N PRO A 275 -16.27 -28.64 -18.75
CA PRO A 275 -16.55 -29.79 -19.58
C PRO A 275 -15.50 -29.88 -20.69
N GLY A 276 -14.33 -30.41 -20.34
CA GLY A 276 -13.16 -30.53 -21.19
C GLY A 276 -12.69 -31.98 -21.31
N GLY A 277 -13.45 -32.78 -22.06
CA GLY A 277 -13.01 -33.95 -22.83
C GLY A 277 -11.91 -34.85 -22.26
N SER A 278 -12.32 -35.92 -21.59
CA SER A 278 -11.62 -37.21 -21.68
C SER A 278 -12.66 -38.30 -21.78
N ALA A 279 -13.12 -38.53 -23.02
CA ALA A 279 -13.72 -39.81 -23.36
C ALA A 279 -12.59 -40.84 -23.31
N ILE A 280 -12.54 -41.62 -22.23
CA ILE A 280 -11.79 -42.87 -22.20
C ILE A 280 -12.55 -43.82 -23.14
N PRO A 281 -11.98 -44.26 -24.27
CA PRO A 281 -12.61 -45.30 -25.06
C PRO A 281 -12.53 -46.60 -24.25
N ALA A 282 -13.68 -47.23 -24.05
CA ALA A 282 -13.74 -48.59 -23.53
C ALA A 282 -13.35 -49.54 -24.67
N ASP A 283 -12.21 -50.22 -24.49
CA ASP A 283 -11.97 -51.56 -25.00
C ASP A 283 -11.95 -52.53 -23.81
#